data_AF-A0A168EGG2-F1
#
_entry.id   AF-A0A168EGG2-F1
#
_cell.length_a   1.000
_cell.length_b   1.000
_cell.length_c   1.000
_cell.angle_alpha   90.00
_cell.angle_beta   90.00
_cell.angle_gamma   90.00
#
_symmetry.space_group_name_H-M   'P 1'
#
loop_
_entity.id
_entity.type
_entity.pdbx_description
1 polymer ?
#
loop_
_entity_poly.entity_id
_entity_poly.type
_entity_poly.pdbx_seq_one_letter_code
_entity_poly.pdbx_strand_id
1 'polypeptide(L)'
;MGHLRNSLEAGAPTTMISPSIARIAATEARDWSFVDSWIASQFPGRPHQQAPPPFERNPDTLRALLVLIAFHDTASEEARLLARIERDALTELSSLDGGGGADSAASATTACPATLRDSLLDIVQQELPKEGRVALHSMASMAVAAKIALPEPEELAAAVLDTQCAIFEAEQMTSRAEVLERHIHSEVEHASSVLSEMQGEAWSAPEGLGKRNLELQRTVKAMTAQVPEFENSVASPKSPDASSDFTVHDILRQEQDYLALVENRKELEKRILVFRGLPSDPDLARNELNAYRKELQGITSRRDAAFQGLVGRETPVKRR
;
A
#
# COMPACT_ATOMS: atom_id res chain seq x y z
N MET A 1 17.81 -61.24 39.28
CA MET A 1 17.29 -62.62 39.48
C MET A 1 15.80 -62.49 39.77
N GLY A 2 14.92 -62.45 38.75
CA GLY A 2 14.11 -63.60 38.27
C GLY A 2 13.01 -63.93 39.31
N HIS A 3 11.69 -63.88 39.09
CA HIS A 3 10.83 -64.24 37.95
C HIS A 3 9.42 -63.59 38.16
N LEU A 4 8.84 -62.89 37.16
CA LEU A 4 7.83 -63.31 36.16
C LEU A 4 6.33 -63.29 36.58
N ARG A 5 5.57 -62.51 35.77
CA ARG A 5 4.16 -62.65 35.34
C ARG A 5 3.07 -62.38 36.40
N ASN A 6 2.63 -61.14 36.58
CA ASN A 6 1.60 -60.45 35.77
C ASN A 6 1.23 -61.10 34.43
N SER A 7 0.03 -61.68 34.34
CA SER A 7 -0.85 -61.46 33.18
C SER A 7 -2.24 -62.08 33.37
N LEU A 8 -3.25 -61.25 33.09
CA LEU A 8 -4.55 -61.60 32.50
C LEU A 8 -5.58 -62.30 33.39
N GLU A 9 -6.31 -61.50 34.17
CA GLU A 9 -7.77 -61.60 34.16
C GLU A 9 -8.43 -60.25 34.49
N ALA A 10 -9.65 -60.12 33.97
CA ALA A 10 -10.64 -59.07 34.23
C ALA A 10 -10.45 -57.71 33.53
N GLY A 11 -11.05 -57.61 32.33
CA GLY A 11 -11.35 -56.32 31.72
C GLY A 11 -11.84 -56.37 30.28
N ALA A 12 -12.57 -57.41 29.85
CA ALA A 12 -13.29 -57.35 28.58
C ALA A 12 -14.66 -56.69 28.83
N PRO A 13 -14.91 -55.44 28.41
CA PRO A 13 -16.28 -55.00 28.19
C PRO A 13 -16.78 -55.71 26.95
N THR A 14 -17.63 -56.71 27.14
CA THR A 14 -18.56 -57.21 26.13
C THR A 14 -19.58 -56.12 25.83
N THR A 15 -19.14 -55.06 25.17
CA THR A 15 -20.04 -54.11 24.53
C THR A 15 -20.77 -54.88 23.44
N MET A 16 -22.08 -55.06 23.61
CA MET A 16 -22.96 -55.65 22.61
C MET A 16 -22.93 -54.77 21.34
N ILE A 17 -21.95 -55.01 20.47
CA ILE A 17 -21.94 -54.43 19.14
C ILE A 17 -23.02 -55.19 18.37
N SER A 18 -24.13 -54.51 18.09
CA SER A 18 -25.17 -55.04 17.20
C SER A 18 -24.52 -55.57 15.92
N PRO A 19 -24.87 -56.77 15.41
CA PRO A 19 -24.29 -57.34 14.19
C PRO A 19 -24.31 -56.40 12.97
N SER A 20 -25.21 -55.42 12.97
CA SER A 20 -25.25 -54.36 11.96
C SER A 20 -24.10 -53.37 12.08
N ILE A 21 -23.75 -52.93 13.29
CA ILE A 21 -22.66 -51.98 13.56
C ILE A 21 -21.31 -52.65 13.28
N ALA A 22 -21.15 -53.91 13.68
CA ALA A 22 -19.96 -54.69 13.39
C ALA A 22 -19.72 -54.85 11.88
N ARG A 23 -20.80 -55.01 11.11
CA ARG A 23 -20.72 -55.12 9.64
C ARG A 23 -20.32 -53.80 9.00
N ILE A 24 -20.87 -52.67 9.46
CA ILE A 24 -20.53 -51.33 8.97
C ILE A 24 -19.06 -51.01 9.28
N ALA A 25 -18.60 -51.29 10.49
CA ALA A 25 -17.20 -51.11 10.86
C ALA A 25 -16.26 -52.02 10.05
N ALA A 26 -16.68 -53.24 9.73
CA ALA A 26 -15.90 -54.15 8.89
C ALA A 26 -15.81 -53.68 7.42
N THR A 27 -16.90 -53.15 6.86
CA THR A 27 -16.88 -52.57 5.51
C THR A 27 -16.03 -51.30 5.46
N GLU A 28 -16.16 -50.43 6.46
CA GLU A 28 -15.35 -49.22 6.55
C GLU A 28 -13.85 -49.54 6.69
N ALA A 29 -13.50 -50.54 7.51
CA ALA A 29 -12.11 -51.00 7.63
C ALA A 29 -11.56 -51.56 6.31
N ARG A 30 -12.39 -52.25 5.53
CA ARG A 30 -12.01 -52.74 4.19
C ARG A 30 -11.78 -51.57 3.23
N ASP A 31 -12.68 -50.59 3.21
CA ASP A 31 -12.55 -49.43 2.32
C ASP A 31 -11.30 -48.61 2.67
N TRP A 32 -10.98 -48.44 3.95
CA TRP A 32 -9.71 -47.83 4.37
C TRP A 32 -8.49 -48.63 3.92
N SER A 33 -8.53 -49.98 4.00
CA SER A 33 -7.41 -50.80 3.51
C SER A 33 -7.21 -50.67 2.00
N PHE A 34 -8.29 -50.50 1.24
CA PHE A 34 -8.24 -50.25 -0.20
C PHE A 34 -7.61 -48.88 -0.49
N VAL A 35 -8.08 -47.82 0.17
CA VAL A 35 -7.52 -46.47 0.06
C VAL A 35 -6.04 -46.45 0.43
N ASP A 36 -5.64 -47.08 1.54
CA ASP A 36 -4.24 -47.15 1.98
C ASP A 36 -3.36 -47.87 0.93
N SER A 37 -3.85 -48.96 0.33
CA SER A 37 -3.13 -49.67 -0.74
C SER A 37 -3.00 -48.84 -2.02
N TRP A 38 -4.03 -48.07 -2.37
CA TRP A 38 -4.02 -47.17 -3.52
C TRP A 38 -3.06 -46.00 -3.30
N ILE A 39 -3.11 -45.34 -2.14
CA ILE A 39 -2.18 -44.26 -1.77
C ILE A 39 -0.74 -44.79 -1.80
N ALA A 40 -0.47 -45.97 -1.23
CA ALA A 40 0.85 -46.58 -1.27
C ALA A 40 1.36 -46.84 -2.70
N SER A 41 0.46 -47.16 -3.64
CA SER A 41 0.81 -47.35 -5.05
C SER A 41 1.14 -46.04 -5.77
N GLN A 42 0.49 -44.93 -5.40
CA GLN A 42 0.69 -43.61 -6.00
C GLN A 42 1.94 -42.89 -5.48
N PHE A 43 2.44 -43.27 -4.30
CA PHE A 43 3.64 -42.72 -3.68
C PHE A 43 4.76 -43.78 -3.53
N PRO A 44 5.37 -44.25 -4.62
CA PRO A 44 6.45 -45.23 -4.54
C PRO A 44 7.74 -44.62 -3.96
N GLY A 45 8.01 -44.90 -2.69
CA GLY A 45 9.36 -45.16 -2.16
C GLY A 45 10.42 -44.04 -2.17
N ARG A 46 10.08 -42.75 -2.20
CA ARG A 46 11.06 -41.67 -1.93
C ARG A 46 10.86 -41.07 -0.53
N PRO A 47 11.75 -41.35 0.44
CA PRO A 47 11.53 -41.04 1.86
C PRO A 47 11.58 -39.54 2.22
N HIS A 48 11.95 -38.64 1.29
CA HIS A 48 12.21 -37.23 1.64
C HIS A 48 11.43 -36.18 0.85
N GLN A 49 10.56 -36.55 -0.11
CA GLN A 49 9.83 -35.55 -0.90
C GLN A 49 8.32 -35.76 -1.03
N GLN A 50 7.76 -36.92 -0.70
CA GLN A 50 6.34 -37.20 -0.95
C GLN A 50 5.82 -38.33 -0.04
N ALA A 51 5.88 -38.14 1.28
CA ALA A 51 4.98 -38.88 2.16
C ALA A 51 3.57 -38.29 1.98
N PRO A 52 2.50 -39.12 1.94
CA PRO A 52 1.15 -38.58 1.88
C PRO A 52 0.92 -37.67 3.10
N PRO A 53 0.43 -36.43 2.91
CA PRO A 53 0.12 -35.54 4.03
C PRO A 53 -0.80 -36.25 5.04
N PRO A 54 -0.58 -36.09 6.36
CA PRO A 54 -1.47 -36.68 7.34
C PRO A 54 -2.86 -36.07 7.18
N PHE A 55 -3.89 -36.92 7.13
CA PHE A 55 -5.28 -36.50 7.00
C PHE A 55 -6.16 -37.18 8.05
N GLU A 56 -7.26 -36.53 8.39
CA GLU A 56 -8.23 -37.02 9.36
C GLU A 56 -9.01 -38.21 8.77
N ARG A 57 -9.04 -39.33 9.50
CA ARG A 57 -9.84 -40.52 9.14
C ARG A 57 -11.28 -40.34 9.62
N ASN A 58 -12.10 -39.75 8.76
CA ASN A 58 -13.51 -39.46 8.97
C ASN A 58 -14.31 -40.15 7.85
N PRO A 59 -15.54 -40.66 8.09
CA PRO A 59 -16.39 -41.21 7.02
C PRO A 59 -16.60 -40.25 5.83
N ASP A 60 -16.55 -38.94 6.05
CA ASP A 60 -16.62 -37.95 4.98
C ASP A 60 -15.35 -37.95 4.10
N THR A 61 -14.17 -38.11 4.71
CA THR A 61 -12.91 -38.22 3.97
C THR A 61 -12.80 -39.55 3.24
N LEU A 62 -13.29 -40.64 3.83
CA LEU A 62 -13.39 -41.94 3.13
C LEU A 62 -14.23 -41.82 1.85
N ARG A 63 -15.43 -41.22 1.94
CA ARG A 63 -16.31 -41.05 0.78
C ARG A 63 -15.66 -40.18 -0.29
N ALA A 64 -15.02 -39.07 0.09
CA ALA A 64 -14.32 -38.21 -0.84
C ALA A 64 -13.15 -38.93 -1.54
N LEU A 65 -12.36 -39.71 -0.80
CA LEU A 65 -11.24 -40.48 -1.34
C LEU A 65 -11.71 -41.59 -2.28
N LEU A 66 -12.78 -42.31 -1.97
CA LEU A 66 -13.33 -43.32 -2.87
C LEU A 66 -13.86 -42.72 -4.18
N VAL A 67 -14.53 -41.57 -4.11
CA VAL A 67 -14.97 -40.83 -5.32
C VAL A 67 -13.76 -40.37 -6.14
N LEU A 68 -12.71 -39.88 -5.49
CA LEU A 68 -11.48 -39.46 -6.16
C LEU A 68 -10.79 -40.63 -6.85
N ILE A 69 -10.69 -41.80 -6.20
CA ILE A 69 -10.10 -43.00 -6.78
C ILE A 69 -10.89 -43.44 -8.02
N ALA A 70 -12.22 -43.50 -7.91
CA ALA A 70 -13.07 -43.85 -9.05
C ALA A 70 -12.90 -42.86 -10.22
N PHE A 71 -12.83 -41.56 -9.93
CA PHE A 71 -12.59 -40.54 -10.95
C PHE A 71 -11.20 -40.64 -11.58
N HIS A 72 -10.18 -40.92 -10.79
CA HIS A 72 -8.81 -41.13 -11.28
C HIS A 72 -8.75 -42.34 -12.21
N ASP A 73 -9.43 -43.44 -11.87
CA ASP A 73 -9.47 -44.64 -12.69
C ASP A 73 -10.20 -44.39 -14.02
N THR A 74 -11.34 -43.69 -14.00
CA THR A 74 -12.04 -43.31 -15.24
C THR A 74 -11.18 -42.40 -16.11
N ALA A 75 -10.52 -41.39 -15.53
CA ALA A 75 -9.64 -40.49 -16.26
C ALA A 75 -8.42 -41.24 -16.84
N SER A 76 -7.88 -42.20 -16.10
CA SER A 76 -6.76 -43.04 -16.55
C SER A 76 -7.17 -43.96 -17.69
N GLU A 77 -8.38 -44.52 -17.66
CA GLU A 77 -8.94 -45.33 -18.74
C GLU A 77 -9.17 -44.49 -20.01
N GLU A 78 -9.79 -43.31 -19.87
CA GLU A 78 -9.98 -42.37 -20.98
C GLU A 78 -8.64 -41.98 -21.62
N ALA A 79 -7.63 -41.64 -20.81
CA ALA A 79 -6.30 -41.31 -21.31
C ALA A 79 -5.65 -42.49 -22.06
N ARG A 80 -5.82 -43.73 -21.57
CA ARG A 80 -5.33 -44.94 -22.27
C ARG A 80 -6.07 -45.17 -23.59
N LEU A 81 -7.37 -44.93 -23.65
CA LEU A 81 -8.16 -45.04 -24.88
C LEU A 81 -7.74 -43.99 -25.90
N LEU A 82 -7.55 -42.74 -25.49
CA LEU A 82 -7.06 -41.67 -26.37
C LEU A 82 -5.66 -41.98 -26.91
N ALA A 83 -4.73 -42.42 -26.04
CA ALA A 83 -3.38 -42.80 -26.46
C ALA A 83 -3.38 -44.01 -27.42
N ARG A 84 -4.36 -44.90 -27.31
CA ARG A 84 -4.55 -46.01 -28.25
C ARG A 84 -5.08 -45.51 -29.59
N ILE A 85 -6.12 -44.67 -29.58
CA ILE A 85 -6.69 -44.08 -30.79
C ILE A 85 -5.62 -43.28 -31.54
N GLU A 86 -4.81 -42.50 -30.83
CA GLU A 86 -3.70 -41.74 -31.42
C GLU A 86 -2.66 -42.67 -32.06
N ARG A 87 -2.24 -43.73 -31.34
CA ARG A 87 -1.32 -44.73 -31.91
C ARG A 87 -1.92 -45.40 -33.14
N ASP A 88 -3.18 -45.80 -33.09
CA ASP A 88 -3.86 -46.47 -34.19
C ASP A 88 -3.97 -45.53 -35.41
N ALA A 89 -4.35 -44.26 -35.20
CA ALA A 89 -4.38 -43.23 -36.25
C ALA A 89 -3.00 -42.95 -36.86
N LEU A 90 -1.95 -42.89 -36.03
CA LEU A 90 -0.57 -42.76 -36.51
C LEU A 90 -0.13 -43.98 -37.33
N THR A 91 -0.52 -45.19 -36.91
CA THR A 91 -0.23 -46.40 -37.69
C THR A 91 -0.97 -46.41 -39.02
N GLU A 92 -2.23 -46.00 -39.07
CA GLU A 92 -3.01 -45.89 -40.30
C GLU A 92 -2.38 -44.89 -41.27
N LEU A 93 -2.01 -43.68 -40.79
CA LEU A 93 -1.30 -42.68 -41.59
C LEU A 93 0.04 -43.20 -42.12
N SER A 94 0.83 -43.87 -41.28
CA SER A 94 2.11 -44.46 -41.71
C SER A 94 1.93 -45.60 -42.72
N SER A 95 0.83 -46.35 -42.65
CA SER A 95 0.52 -47.44 -43.58
C SER A 95 0.00 -46.93 -44.93
N LEU A 96 -0.72 -45.81 -44.94
CA LEU A 96 -1.12 -45.10 -46.15
C LEU A 96 0.09 -44.51 -46.89
N ASP A 97 1.08 -44.04 -46.14
CA ASP A 97 2.34 -43.53 -46.69
C ASP A 97 3.25 -44.67 -47.22
N GLY A 98 3.20 -45.86 -46.59
CA GLY A 98 3.96 -47.05 -47.01
C GLY A 98 3.29 -47.93 -48.10
N GLY A 99 2.01 -47.70 -48.40
CA GLY A 99 1.21 -48.49 -49.36
C GLY A 99 1.23 -47.97 -50.81
N GLY A 100 1.87 -46.83 -51.06
CA GLY A 100 2.12 -46.30 -52.40
C GLY A 100 3.19 -47.13 -53.13
N GLY A 101 2.75 -48.04 -53.99
CA GLY A 101 3.55 -49.04 -54.67
C GLY A 101 4.81 -48.54 -55.40
N ALA A 102 5.72 -49.50 -55.57
CA ALA A 102 7.09 -49.45 -56.03
C ALA A 102 7.37 -48.92 -57.47
N ASP A 103 6.49 -48.11 -58.07
CA ASP A 103 6.60 -47.70 -59.49
C ASP A 103 6.82 -46.19 -59.73
N SER A 104 7.21 -45.42 -58.72
CA SER A 104 7.53 -43.98 -58.92
C SER A 104 8.84 -43.55 -58.25
N ALA A 105 9.94 -44.20 -58.65
CA ALA A 105 11.30 -43.93 -58.17
C ALA A 105 11.94 -42.64 -58.75
N ALA A 106 11.17 -41.67 -59.25
CA ALA A 106 11.73 -40.47 -59.88
C ALA A 106 11.09 -39.12 -59.48
N SER A 107 10.10 -39.09 -58.56
CA SER A 107 9.58 -37.81 -58.03
C SER A 107 9.05 -37.86 -56.60
N ALA A 108 9.40 -38.87 -55.82
CA ALA A 108 9.29 -38.77 -54.37
C ALA A 108 10.48 -37.94 -53.87
N THR A 109 10.36 -36.60 -53.97
CA THR A 109 10.95 -35.76 -52.93
C THR A 109 10.43 -36.34 -51.64
N THR A 110 11.32 -36.88 -50.82
CA THR A 110 11.08 -37.23 -49.43
C THR A 110 10.02 -36.28 -48.88
N ALA A 111 8.84 -36.79 -48.56
CA ALA A 111 7.78 -36.01 -47.91
C ALA A 111 8.33 -35.59 -46.55
N CYS A 112 9.11 -34.51 -46.56
CA CYS A 112 9.76 -34.01 -45.38
C CYS A 112 8.64 -33.57 -44.44
N PRO A 113 8.69 -33.91 -43.14
CA PRO A 113 7.69 -33.47 -42.18
C PRO A 113 7.51 -31.93 -42.18
N ALA A 114 8.52 -31.18 -42.64
CA ALA A 114 8.46 -29.75 -42.88
C ALA A 114 7.45 -29.33 -43.97
N THR A 115 7.35 -30.02 -45.11
CA THR A 115 6.43 -29.62 -46.20
C THR A 115 4.97 -29.93 -45.84
N LEU A 116 4.73 -31.03 -45.11
CA LEU A 116 3.43 -31.32 -44.51
C LEU A 116 3.06 -30.26 -43.47
N ARG A 117 4.00 -29.91 -42.58
CA ARG A 117 3.79 -28.86 -41.56
C ARG A 117 3.41 -27.53 -42.20
N ASP A 118 4.14 -27.12 -43.23
CA ASP A 118 3.89 -25.84 -43.90
C ASP A 118 2.55 -25.84 -44.64
N SER A 119 2.16 -26.97 -45.25
CA SER A 119 0.81 -27.16 -45.83
C SER A 119 -0.30 -27.09 -44.78
N LEU A 120 -0.12 -27.74 -43.62
CA LEU A 120 -1.08 -27.69 -42.51
C LEU A 120 -1.20 -26.27 -41.93
N LEU A 121 -0.07 -25.55 -41.79
CA LEU A 121 -0.08 -24.16 -41.34
C LEU A 121 -0.81 -23.25 -42.33
N ASP A 122 -0.65 -23.47 -43.64
CA ASP A 122 -1.37 -22.72 -44.67
C ASP A 122 -2.88 -22.99 -44.63
N ILE A 123 -3.30 -24.25 -44.45
CA ILE A 123 -4.72 -24.61 -44.23
C ILE A 123 -5.27 -23.93 -42.98
N VAL A 124 -4.56 -23.99 -41.85
CA VAL A 124 -4.98 -23.33 -40.59
C VAL A 124 -5.07 -21.81 -40.77
N GLN A 125 -4.16 -21.20 -41.52
CA GLN A 125 -4.18 -19.77 -41.81
C GLN A 125 -5.36 -19.36 -42.70
N GLN A 126 -5.76 -20.21 -43.65
CA GLN A 126 -6.89 -19.99 -44.54
C GLN A 126 -8.23 -20.15 -43.79
N GLU A 127 -8.36 -21.19 -42.97
CA GLU A 127 -9.56 -21.51 -42.18
C GLU A 127 -9.74 -20.63 -40.93
N LEU A 128 -8.74 -19.81 -40.57
CA LEU A 128 -8.85 -18.92 -39.42
C LEU A 128 -9.92 -17.82 -39.67
N PRO A 129 -10.82 -17.54 -38.70
CA PRO A 129 -11.74 -16.41 -38.80
C PRO A 129 -10.97 -15.07 -38.84
N LYS A 130 -11.63 -14.01 -39.33
CA LYS A 130 -10.99 -12.68 -39.43
C LYS A 130 -10.50 -12.18 -38.08
N GLU A 131 -11.28 -12.44 -37.02
CA GLU A 131 -10.96 -12.13 -35.64
C GLU A 131 -9.68 -12.87 -35.20
N GLY A 132 -9.54 -14.15 -35.55
CA GLY A 132 -8.36 -14.95 -35.23
C GLY A 132 -7.09 -14.41 -35.89
N ARG A 133 -7.18 -13.96 -37.16
CA ARG A 133 -6.04 -13.36 -37.87
C ARG A 133 -5.60 -12.05 -37.23
N VAL A 134 -6.54 -11.20 -36.85
CA VAL A 134 -6.25 -9.93 -36.16
C VAL A 134 -5.62 -10.19 -34.79
N ALA A 135 -6.17 -11.14 -34.02
CA ALA A 135 -5.63 -11.51 -32.71
C ALA A 135 -4.18 -12.01 -32.83
N LEU A 136 -3.91 -12.94 -33.75
CA LEU A 136 -2.57 -13.51 -33.94
C LEU A 136 -1.57 -12.45 -34.43
N HIS A 137 -1.98 -11.59 -35.37
CA HIS A 137 -1.15 -10.45 -35.80
C HIS A 137 -0.85 -9.48 -34.65
N SER A 138 -1.85 -9.17 -33.81
CA SER A 138 -1.66 -8.31 -32.63
C SER A 138 -0.71 -8.94 -31.61
N MET A 139 -0.82 -10.23 -31.34
CA MET A 139 0.08 -10.97 -30.46
C MET A 139 1.51 -11.00 -31.00
N ALA A 140 1.68 -11.25 -32.30
CA ALA A 140 2.99 -11.22 -32.94
C ALA A 140 3.62 -9.82 -32.87
N SER A 141 2.83 -8.77 -33.12
CA SER A 141 3.29 -7.39 -33.01
C SER A 141 3.70 -7.03 -31.57
N MET A 142 2.89 -7.41 -30.57
CA MET A 142 3.22 -7.21 -29.16
C MET A 142 4.45 -8.02 -28.74
N ALA A 143 4.60 -9.26 -29.21
CA ALA A 143 5.78 -10.09 -28.93
C ALA A 143 7.06 -9.48 -29.47
N VAL A 144 7.02 -8.90 -30.68
CA VAL A 144 8.15 -8.18 -31.27
C VAL A 144 8.47 -6.93 -30.45
N ALA A 145 7.46 -6.15 -30.04
CA ALA A 145 7.65 -4.96 -29.22
C ALA A 145 8.23 -5.30 -27.83
N ALA A 146 7.74 -6.38 -27.21
CA ALA A 146 8.20 -6.90 -25.92
C ALA A 146 9.50 -7.73 -26.01
N LYS A 147 9.97 -8.02 -27.23
CA LYS A 147 11.15 -8.86 -27.52
C LYS A 147 11.06 -10.28 -26.93
N ILE A 148 9.87 -10.88 -26.98
CA ILE A 148 9.59 -12.24 -26.49
C ILE A 148 9.59 -13.21 -27.69
N ALA A 149 10.40 -14.26 -27.62
CA ALA A 149 10.61 -15.19 -28.73
C ALA A 149 9.48 -16.24 -28.87
N LEU A 150 8.88 -16.67 -27.76
CA LEU A 150 7.74 -17.59 -27.72
C LEU A 150 6.64 -16.95 -26.87
N PRO A 151 5.74 -16.16 -27.47
CA PRO A 151 4.77 -15.40 -26.69
C PRO A 151 3.66 -16.29 -26.14
N GLU A 152 3.63 -16.48 -24.83
CA GLU A 152 2.42 -16.89 -24.12
C GLU A 152 1.53 -15.66 -23.87
N PRO A 153 0.19 -15.80 -23.95
CA PRO A 153 -0.72 -14.67 -23.76
C PRO A 153 -0.60 -14.05 -22.37
N GLU A 154 -0.25 -14.83 -21.34
CA GLU A 154 -0.04 -14.35 -19.98
C GLU A 154 1.21 -13.47 -19.87
N GLU A 155 2.32 -13.87 -20.50
CA GLU A 155 3.57 -13.09 -20.54
C GLU A 155 3.38 -11.77 -21.30
N LEU A 156 2.66 -11.80 -22.42
CA LEU A 156 2.32 -10.58 -23.17
C LEU A 156 1.43 -9.66 -22.35
N ALA A 157 0.43 -10.19 -21.63
CA ALA A 157 -0.44 -9.40 -20.77
C ALA A 157 0.34 -8.75 -19.63
N ALA A 158 1.27 -9.48 -18.99
CA ALA A 158 2.15 -8.93 -17.97
C ALA A 158 3.02 -7.79 -18.53
N ALA A 159 3.63 -7.98 -19.70
CA ALA A 159 4.43 -6.94 -20.35
C ALA A 159 3.61 -5.68 -20.69
N VAL A 160 2.36 -5.85 -21.13
CA VAL A 160 1.43 -4.73 -21.37
C VAL A 160 1.10 -3.99 -20.06
N LEU A 161 0.84 -4.71 -18.97
CA LEU A 161 0.59 -4.09 -17.67
C LEU A 161 1.82 -3.35 -17.15
N ASP A 162 3.02 -3.93 -17.27
CA ASP A 162 4.27 -3.31 -16.84
C ASP A 162 4.55 -2.02 -17.62
N THR A 163 4.36 -2.06 -18.95
CA THR A 163 4.49 -0.85 -19.79
C THR A 163 3.44 0.20 -19.44
N GLN A 164 2.20 -0.20 -19.16
CA GLN A 164 1.15 0.74 -18.74
C GLN A 164 1.45 1.36 -17.38
N CYS A 165 1.96 0.57 -16.42
CA CYS A 165 2.42 1.06 -15.13
C CYS A 165 3.56 2.07 -15.29
N ALA A 166 4.55 1.76 -16.12
CA ALA A 166 5.67 2.66 -16.40
C ALA A 166 5.23 3.97 -17.04
N ILE A 167 4.26 3.93 -17.98
CA ILE A 167 3.68 5.14 -18.58
C ILE A 167 2.99 5.99 -17.51
N PHE A 168 2.13 5.38 -16.68
CA PHE A 168 1.41 6.11 -15.64
C PHE A 168 2.35 6.73 -14.60
N GLU A 169 3.40 5.99 -14.19
CA GLU A 169 4.42 6.52 -13.28
C GLU A 169 5.16 7.71 -13.89
N ALA A 170 5.53 7.62 -15.18
CA ALA A 170 6.18 8.71 -15.89
C ALA A 170 5.26 9.95 -16.00
N GLU A 171 3.98 9.77 -16.31
CA GLU A 171 2.99 10.85 -16.35
C GLU A 171 2.82 11.51 -14.97
N GLN A 172 2.74 10.71 -13.92
CA GLN A 172 2.66 11.23 -12.55
C GLN A 172 3.92 11.99 -12.15
N MET A 173 5.11 11.50 -12.52
CA MET A 173 6.37 12.20 -12.26
C MET A 173 6.44 13.54 -13.01
N THR A 174 6.02 13.58 -14.27
CA THR A 174 5.95 14.82 -15.06
C THR A 174 5.00 15.82 -14.41
N SER A 175 3.80 15.40 -14.02
CA SER A 175 2.84 16.28 -13.34
C SER A 175 3.39 16.84 -12.02
N ARG A 176 4.11 16.03 -11.24
CA ARG A 176 4.78 16.48 -10.01
C ARG A 176 5.91 17.46 -10.30
N ALA A 177 6.70 17.21 -11.35
CA ALA A 177 7.77 18.10 -11.78
C ALA A 177 7.22 19.47 -12.21
N GLU A 178 6.12 19.51 -12.96
CA GLU A 178 5.44 20.76 -13.36
C GLU A 178 4.92 21.56 -12.16
N VAL A 179 4.40 20.89 -11.12
CA VAL A 179 3.98 21.57 -9.88
C VAL A 179 5.19 22.18 -9.17
N LEU A 180 6.29 21.42 -9.07
CA LEU A 180 7.51 21.90 -8.45
C LEU A 180 8.13 23.06 -9.22
N GLU A 181 8.14 22.99 -10.56
CA GLU A 181 8.60 24.06 -11.43
C GLU A 181 7.81 25.35 -11.19
N ARG A 182 6.48 25.26 -11.18
CA ARG A 182 5.62 26.42 -10.88
C ARG A 182 5.89 27.00 -9.51
N HIS A 183 6.10 26.15 -8.51
CA HIS A 183 6.43 26.60 -7.16
C HIS A 183 7.78 27.32 -7.12
N ILE A 184 8.83 26.73 -7.70
CA ILE A 184 10.15 27.35 -7.79
C ILE A 184 10.06 28.70 -8.53
N HIS A 185 9.29 28.78 -9.61
CA HIS A 185 9.10 30.03 -10.34
C HIS A 185 8.45 31.09 -9.45
N SER A 186 7.38 30.74 -8.71
CA SER A 186 6.73 31.66 -7.78
C SER A 186 7.65 32.10 -6.63
N GLU A 187 8.52 31.21 -6.12
CA GLU A 187 9.50 31.54 -5.09
C GLU A 187 10.60 32.45 -5.63
N VAL A 188 11.03 32.25 -6.88
CA VAL A 188 11.99 33.13 -7.55
C VAL A 188 11.39 34.52 -7.77
N GLU A 189 10.15 34.60 -8.25
CA GLU A 189 9.42 35.86 -8.39
C GLU A 189 9.28 36.56 -7.03
N HIS A 190 8.88 35.83 -5.99
CA HIS A 190 8.75 36.36 -4.63
C HIS A 190 10.08 36.84 -4.05
N ALA A 191 11.14 36.05 -4.18
CA ALA A 191 12.48 36.44 -3.73
C ALA A 191 12.98 37.68 -4.51
N SER A 192 12.69 37.75 -5.81
CA SER A 192 13.03 38.92 -6.62
C SER A 192 12.25 40.17 -6.20
N SER A 193 10.96 40.04 -5.85
CA SER A 193 10.15 41.16 -5.37
C SER A 193 10.68 41.67 -4.04
N VAL A 194 10.97 40.77 -3.09
CA VAL A 194 11.57 41.13 -1.79
C VAL A 194 12.93 41.80 -1.97
N LEU A 195 13.79 41.29 -2.86
CA LEU A 195 15.06 41.94 -3.18
C LEU A 195 14.85 43.34 -3.77
N SER A 196 13.87 43.52 -4.65
CA SER A 196 13.56 44.83 -5.23
C SER A 196 13.02 45.81 -4.17
N GLU A 197 12.21 45.33 -3.22
CA GLU A 197 11.71 46.13 -2.10
C GLU A 197 12.85 46.56 -1.19
N MET A 198 13.75 45.63 -0.81
CA MET A 198 14.93 45.93 0.02
C MET A 198 15.94 46.86 -0.68
N GLN A 199 16.03 46.80 -2.00
CA GLN A 199 16.85 47.73 -2.79
C GLN A 199 16.14 49.07 -3.05
N GLY A 200 14.84 49.15 -2.80
CA GLY A 200 14.04 50.36 -2.91
C GLY A 200 14.45 51.42 -1.89
N GLU A 201 14.19 52.69 -2.22
CA GLU A 201 14.58 53.87 -1.43
C GLU A 201 14.03 53.90 0.01
N ALA A 202 13.04 53.05 0.34
CA ALA A 202 12.51 52.92 1.69
C ALA A 202 13.49 52.26 2.68
N TRP A 203 14.42 51.43 2.18
CA TRP A 203 15.41 50.71 2.98
C TRP A 203 16.84 51.20 2.76
N SER A 204 17.06 52.12 1.81
CA SER A 204 18.33 52.84 1.75
C SER A 204 18.42 53.77 2.96
N ALA A 205 19.53 53.70 3.70
CA ALA A 205 19.74 54.61 4.81
C ALA A 205 19.74 56.05 4.27
N PRO A 206 18.86 56.95 4.78
CA PRO A 206 18.81 58.33 4.33
C PRO A 206 20.20 58.95 4.28
N GLU A 207 20.58 59.48 3.12
CA GLU A 207 21.91 60.01 2.90
C GLU A 207 22.24 61.06 3.98
N GLY A 208 23.34 60.84 4.71
CA GLY A 208 23.78 61.75 5.77
C GLY A 208 23.38 61.37 7.20
N LEU A 209 22.67 60.26 7.46
CA LEU A 209 22.47 59.75 8.83
C LEU A 209 23.79 59.55 9.59
N GLY A 210 24.84 59.06 8.92
CA GLY A 210 26.16 58.93 9.53
C GLY A 210 26.77 60.27 9.95
N LYS A 211 26.60 61.32 9.13
CA LYS A 211 27.04 62.69 9.46
C LYS A 211 26.24 63.25 10.64
N ARG A 212 24.92 63.06 10.63
CA ARG A 212 24.00 63.51 11.69
C ARG A 212 24.22 62.76 13.00
N ASN A 213 24.52 61.47 12.97
CA ASN A 213 24.87 60.68 14.14
C ASN A 213 26.20 61.14 14.74
N LEU A 214 27.22 61.41 13.91
CA LEU A 214 28.48 62.00 14.36
C LEU A 214 28.28 63.38 15.02
N GLU A 215 27.43 64.22 14.45
CA GLU A 215 27.07 65.52 15.02
C GLU A 215 26.31 65.39 16.34
N LEU A 216 25.34 64.46 16.41
CA LEU A 216 24.66 64.11 17.66
C LEU A 216 25.62 63.56 18.71
N GLN A 217 26.59 62.73 18.34
CA GLN A 217 27.61 62.24 19.27
C GLN A 217 28.51 63.38 19.78
N ARG A 218 28.86 64.36 18.94
CA ARG A 218 29.65 65.53 19.35
C ARG A 218 28.86 66.43 20.29
N THR A 219 27.60 66.69 19.98
CA THR A 219 26.70 67.50 20.83
C THR A 219 26.41 66.80 22.15
N VAL A 220 26.14 65.49 22.15
CA VAL A 220 26.00 64.69 23.38
C VAL A 220 27.29 64.78 24.20
N LYS A 221 28.47 64.55 23.62
CA LYS A 221 29.74 64.69 24.35
C LYS A 221 29.92 66.09 24.95
N ALA A 222 29.56 67.15 24.22
CA ALA A 222 29.62 68.52 24.72
C ALA A 222 28.61 68.76 25.86
N MET A 223 27.38 68.27 25.74
CA MET A 223 26.37 68.38 26.80
C MET A 223 26.74 67.53 28.03
N THR A 224 27.26 66.31 27.84
CA THR A 224 27.75 65.45 28.94
C THR A 224 28.93 66.10 29.66
N ALA A 225 29.78 66.86 28.96
CA ALA A 225 30.82 67.66 29.59
C ALA A 225 30.26 68.84 30.43
N GLN A 226 29.05 69.32 30.12
CA GLN A 226 28.34 70.36 30.89
C GLN A 226 27.48 69.79 32.03
N VAL A 227 27.15 68.48 32.03
CA VAL A 227 26.44 67.81 33.14
C VAL A 227 27.06 68.10 34.50
N PRO A 228 28.39 68.01 34.74
CA PRO A 228 28.95 68.36 36.05
C PRO A 228 28.73 69.84 36.42
N GLU A 229 28.64 70.76 35.46
CA GLU A 229 28.34 72.17 35.73
C GLU A 229 26.88 72.37 36.16
N PHE A 230 25.95 71.65 35.52
CA PHE A 230 24.53 71.64 35.93
C PHE A 230 24.32 70.89 37.25
N GLU A 231 25.00 69.77 37.47
CA GLU A 231 25.01 69.06 38.76
C GLU A 231 25.57 69.95 39.86
N ASN A 232 26.65 70.70 39.60
CA ASN A 232 27.16 71.70 40.53
C ASN A 232 26.20 72.88 40.71
N SER A 233 25.41 73.25 39.70
CA SER A 233 24.40 74.30 39.78
C SER A 233 23.10 73.85 40.46
N VAL A 234 22.81 72.55 40.52
CA VAL A 234 21.69 71.94 41.25
C VAL A 234 22.11 71.57 42.67
N ALA A 235 23.33 71.08 42.86
CA ALA A 235 23.96 70.86 44.16
C ALA A 235 24.35 72.17 44.87
N SER A 236 24.47 73.27 44.11
CA SER A 236 24.49 74.63 44.65
C SER A 236 23.06 75.15 44.72
N PRO A 237 22.43 75.19 45.90
CA PRO A 237 21.07 75.70 46.02
C PRO A 237 21.09 77.22 45.79
N LYS A 238 20.84 77.65 44.56
CA LYS A 238 20.40 79.02 44.27
C LYS A 238 18.88 78.99 44.09
N SER A 239 18.22 79.65 45.04
CA SER A 239 16.80 80.01 45.15
C SER A 239 15.78 78.85 45.12
N PRO A 240 15.00 78.65 46.20
CA PRO A 240 13.86 77.75 46.20
C PRO A 240 12.67 78.47 45.56
N ASP A 241 12.39 78.21 44.29
CA ASP A 241 11.08 78.46 43.68
C ASP A 241 11.01 77.69 42.36
N ALA A 242 10.81 76.36 42.44
CA ALA A 242 10.21 75.50 41.39
C ALA A 242 10.42 73.98 41.61
N SER A 243 10.50 73.47 42.84
CA SER A 243 10.18 72.06 43.07
C SER A 243 8.69 71.98 43.36
N SER A 244 7.93 71.42 42.42
CA SER A 244 6.55 71.01 42.66
C SER A 244 6.50 70.14 43.91
N ASP A 245 5.87 70.66 44.97
CA ASP A 245 5.56 69.91 46.18
C ASP A 245 4.61 68.77 45.80
N PHE A 246 5.18 67.62 45.41
CA PHE A 246 4.45 66.36 45.38
C PHE A 246 4.02 66.09 46.80
N THR A 247 2.76 66.43 47.10
CA THR A 247 2.23 66.31 48.45
C THR A 247 2.05 64.83 48.73
N VAL A 248 2.21 64.38 49.99
CA VAL A 248 1.98 62.98 50.39
C VAL A 248 0.61 62.45 49.90
N HIS A 249 -0.36 63.36 49.75
CA HIS A 249 -1.66 63.06 49.17
C HIS A 249 -1.62 62.64 47.69
N ASP A 250 -0.74 63.24 46.87
CA ASP A 250 -0.56 62.87 45.47
C ASP A 250 0.08 61.49 45.33
N ILE A 251 0.99 61.15 46.25
CA ILE A 251 1.61 59.82 46.31
C ILE A 251 0.56 58.75 46.67
N LEU A 252 -0.30 59.02 47.65
CA LEU A 252 -1.38 58.10 48.04
C LEU A 252 -2.42 57.90 46.92
N ARG A 253 -2.70 58.96 46.16
CA ARG A 253 -3.58 58.88 44.99
C ARG A 253 -2.96 58.02 43.89
N GLN A 254 -1.68 58.23 43.59
CA GLN A 254 -0.95 57.41 42.62
C GLN A 254 -0.84 55.94 43.06
N GLU A 255 -0.72 55.67 44.37
CA GLU A 255 -0.74 54.31 44.90
C GLU A 255 -2.09 53.62 44.68
N GLN A 256 -3.20 54.33 44.91
CA GLN A 256 -4.54 53.79 44.63
C GLN A 256 -4.76 53.55 43.14
N ASP A 257 -4.35 54.48 42.28
CA ASP A 257 -4.45 54.33 40.83
C ASP A 257 -3.60 53.14 40.33
N TYR A 258 -2.41 52.94 40.93
CA TYR A 258 -1.54 51.81 40.64
C TYR A 258 -2.16 50.47 41.07
N LEU A 259 -2.76 50.40 42.26
CA LEU A 259 -3.42 49.19 42.74
C LEU A 259 -4.61 48.82 41.84
N ALA A 260 -5.40 49.80 41.41
CA ALA A 260 -6.48 49.59 40.45
C ALA A 260 -5.95 49.08 39.08
N LEU A 261 -4.84 49.63 38.60
CA LEU A 261 -4.15 49.15 37.40
C LEU A 261 -3.66 47.71 37.55
N VAL A 262 -3.15 47.31 38.72
CA VAL A 262 -2.70 45.94 38.99
C VAL A 262 -3.88 44.97 39.01
N GLU A 263 -5.02 45.36 39.59
CA GLU A 263 -6.23 44.53 39.55
C GLU A 263 -6.75 44.35 38.12
N ASN A 264 -6.81 45.43 37.34
CA ASN A 264 -7.18 45.38 35.92
C ASN A 264 -6.23 44.49 35.12
N ARG A 265 -4.91 44.59 35.37
CA ARG A 265 -3.91 43.74 34.73
C ARG A 265 -4.14 42.27 35.06
N LYS A 266 -4.42 41.93 36.32
CA LYS A 266 -4.73 40.55 36.75
C LYS A 266 -5.99 40.03 36.07
N GLU A 267 -7.01 40.86 35.90
CA GLU A 267 -8.24 40.48 35.20
C GLU A 267 -7.98 40.24 33.70
N LEU A 268 -7.24 41.13 33.05
CA LEU A 268 -6.82 40.99 31.65
C LEU A 268 -5.96 39.75 31.45
N GLU A 269 -5.01 39.47 32.35
CA GLU A 269 -4.19 38.26 32.32
C GLU A 269 -5.05 37.00 32.42
N LYS A 270 -6.05 36.96 33.31
CA LYS A 270 -6.99 35.83 33.39
C LYS A 270 -7.76 35.63 32.09
N ARG A 271 -8.20 36.72 31.45
CA ARG A 271 -8.89 36.65 30.15
C ARG A 271 -7.96 36.16 29.03
N ILE A 272 -6.71 36.62 29.00
CA ILE A 272 -5.69 36.17 28.04
C ILE A 272 -5.30 34.70 28.27
N LEU A 273 -5.31 34.24 29.52
CA LEU A 273 -4.93 32.87 29.88
C LEU A 273 -5.85 31.83 29.21
N VAL A 274 -7.13 32.15 29.01
CA VAL A 274 -8.10 31.31 28.27
C VAL A 274 -7.69 31.10 26.81
N PHE A 275 -6.96 32.04 26.22
CA PHE A 275 -6.49 31.98 24.84
C PHE A 275 -5.03 31.49 24.72
N ARG A 276 -4.41 31.00 25.80
CA ARG A 276 -3.07 30.41 25.72
C ARG A 276 -3.08 29.21 24.77
N GLY A 277 -2.26 29.29 23.73
CA GLY A 277 -2.16 28.29 22.68
C GLY A 277 -2.78 28.73 21.35
N LEU A 278 -3.50 29.85 21.30
CA LEU A 278 -3.90 30.46 20.04
C LEU A 278 -2.85 31.50 19.58
N PRO A 279 -2.57 31.57 18.27
CA PRO A 279 -1.75 32.61 17.65
C PRO A 279 -2.24 34.03 17.98
N SER A 280 -1.30 34.99 18.02
CA SER A 280 -1.63 36.41 18.28
C SER A 280 -2.52 37.04 17.19
N ASP A 281 -2.54 36.46 15.99
CA ASP A 281 -3.36 36.92 14.88
C ASP A 281 -4.75 36.25 14.88
N PRO A 282 -5.84 37.03 14.86
CA PRO A 282 -7.20 36.51 15.00
C PRO A 282 -7.62 35.59 13.84
N ASP A 283 -7.12 35.86 12.63
CA ASP A 283 -7.44 35.05 11.45
C ASP A 283 -6.65 33.73 11.43
N LEU A 284 -5.42 33.73 11.94
CA LEU A 284 -4.62 32.50 12.08
C LEU A 284 -5.21 31.59 13.16
N ALA A 285 -5.64 32.16 14.29
CA ALA A 285 -6.38 31.48 15.33
C ALA A 285 -7.70 30.83 14.83
N ARG A 286 -8.43 31.53 13.95
CA ARG A 286 -9.64 30.98 13.30
C ARG A 286 -9.30 29.81 12.37
N ASN A 287 -8.21 29.90 11.62
CA ASN A 287 -7.77 28.85 10.72
C ASN A 287 -7.37 27.58 11.48
N GLU A 288 -6.62 27.70 12.57
CA GLU A 288 -6.25 26.56 13.43
C GLU A 288 -7.48 25.92 14.08
N LEU A 289 -8.41 26.71 14.62
CA LEU A 289 -9.67 26.18 15.17
C LEU A 289 -10.48 25.42 14.11
N ASN A 290 -10.54 25.94 12.88
CA ASN A 290 -11.22 25.27 11.79
C ASN A 290 -10.50 23.98 11.36
N ALA A 291 -9.17 23.94 11.43
CA ALA A 291 -8.39 22.72 11.20
C ALA A 291 -8.72 21.65 12.24
N TYR A 292 -8.68 21.98 13.53
CA TYR A 292 -9.05 21.06 14.61
C TYR A 292 -10.51 20.59 14.51
N ARG A 293 -11.44 21.47 14.12
CA ARG A 293 -12.85 21.07 13.88
C ARG A 293 -12.98 20.06 12.74
N LYS A 294 -12.25 20.27 11.63
CA LYS A 294 -12.23 19.33 10.50
C LYS A 294 -11.65 17.98 10.93
N GLU A 295 -10.58 17.99 11.72
CA GLU A 295 -9.98 16.76 12.25
C GLU A 295 -10.96 16.00 13.16
N LEU A 296 -11.62 16.69 14.09
CA LEU A 296 -12.63 16.10 14.97
C LEU A 296 -13.81 15.53 14.19
N GLN A 297 -14.29 16.24 13.16
CA GLN A 297 -15.33 15.73 12.26
C GLN A 297 -14.86 14.48 11.51
N GLY A 298 -13.61 14.47 11.03
CA GLY A 298 -13.01 13.31 10.37
C GLY A 298 -12.87 12.09 11.28
N ILE A 299 -12.47 12.28 12.54
CA ILE A 299 -12.41 11.22 13.56
C ILE A 299 -13.83 10.71 13.88
N THR A 300 -14.79 11.62 14.03
CA THR A 300 -16.19 11.28 14.31
C THR A 300 -16.80 10.46 13.17
N SER A 301 -16.58 10.87 11.91
CA SER A 301 -17.04 10.13 10.73
C SER A 301 -16.41 8.74 10.66
N ARG A 302 -15.10 8.60 10.93
CA ARG A 302 -14.42 7.30 11.00
C ARG A 302 -15.01 6.41 12.09
N ARG A 303 -15.28 6.96 13.27
CA ARG A 303 -15.92 6.24 14.38
C ARG A 303 -17.31 5.76 13.97
N ASP A 304 -18.11 6.62 13.35
CA ASP A 304 -19.48 6.30 12.98
C ASP A 304 -19.52 5.27 11.83
N ALA A 305 -18.60 5.34 10.88
CA ALA A 305 -18.44 4.32 9.83
C ALA A 305 -18.02 2.95 10.40
N ALA A 306 -17.06 2.94 11.34
CA ALA A 306 -16.67 1.72 12.04
C ALA A 306 -17.84 1.13 12.85
N PHE A 307 -18.63 1.97 13.50
CA PHE A 307 -19.81 1.56 14.25
C PHE A 307 -20.90 1.00 13.33
N GLN A 308 -21.18 1.64 12.19
CA GLN A 308 -22.12 1.13 11.20
C GLN A 308 -21.68 -0.23 10.63
N GLY A 309 -20.38 -0.41 10.38
CA GLY A 309 -19.82 -1.69 9.94
C GLY A 309 -19.97 -2.81 10.97
N LEU A 310 -19.89 -2.49 12.27
CA LEU A 310 -20.13 -3.45 13.35
C LEU A 310 -21.62 -3.80 13.45
N VAL A 311 -22.51 -2.80 13.46
CA VAL A 311 -23.96 -3.00 13.53
C VAL A 311 -24.50 -3.76 12.31
N GLY A 312 -23.97 -3.50 11.12
CA GLY A 312 -24.36 -4.19 9.90
C GLY A 312 -23.95 -5.67 9.85
N ARG A 313 -22.91 -6.05 10.62
CA ARG A 313 -22.49 -7.46 10.77
C ARG A 313 -23.33 -8.22 11.79
N GLU A 314 -23.77 -7.55 12.84
CA GLU A 314 -24.51 -8.17 13.94
C GLU A 314 -26.03 -8.20 13.71
N THR A 315 -26.55 -7.38 12.79
CA THR A 315 -27.98 -7.38 12.47
C THR A 315 -28.30 -8.36 11.33
N PRO A 316 -29.10 -9.43 11.58
CA PRO A 316 -29.49 -10.36 10.53
C PRO A 316 -30.40 -9.67 9.52
N VAL A 317 -29.89 -9.48 8.29
CA VAL A 317 -30.66 -8.94 7.17
C VAL A 317 -31.74 -9.95 6.78
N LYS A 318 -33.01 -9.62 7.05
CA LYS A 318 -34.18 -10.36 6.59
C LYS A 318 -34.30 -10.20 5.07
N ARG A 319 -33.86 -11.19 4.29
CA ARG A 319 -34.14 -11.25 2.84
C ARG A 319 -35.67 -11.33 2.66
N ARG A 320 -36.23 -10.39 1.89
CA ARG A 320 -37.58 -10.47 1.34
C ARG A 320 -37.60 -11.36 0.11
#